data_AF-A0A0B8Q936-F1
#
_entry.id   AF-A0A0B8Q936-F1
#
_cell.length_a   1.000
_cell.length_b   1.000
_cell.length_c   1.000
_cell.angle_alpha   90.00
_cell.angle_beta   90.00
_cell.angle_gamma   90.00
#
_symmetry.space_group_name_H-M   'P 1'
#
loop_
_entity.id
_entity.type
_entity.pdbx_description
1 polymer ?
#
loop_
_entity_poly.entity_id
_entity_poly.type
_entity_poly.pdbx_seq_one_letter_code
_entity_poly.pdbx_strand_id
1 'polypeptide(L)'
;MIETAYVNYYNKNPVAKKLILGRHTFSELGHADTEHDLLLGQQVEMIYREYFDIPKLPQPINIFAISLQVADKIYSLSYRKYGYITPELAQEALRLTESYLQLYIPNICRKSIPTPEITTH
;
A
#
# COMPACT_ATOMS: atom_id res chain seq x y z
N MET A 1 -6.82 -6.74 5.26
CA MET A 1 -6.74 -5.66 4.26
C MET A 1 -5.67 -6.01 3.23
N ILE A 2 -5.48 -5.20 2.18
CA ILE A 2 -4.52 -5.47 1.09
C ILE A 2 -3.08 -5.58 1.65
N GLU A 3 -2.79 -4.85 2.70
CA GLU A 3 -1.51 -4.79 3.38
C GLU A 3 -1.08 -6.15 3.96
N THR A 4 -2.01 -6.97 4.43
CA THR A 4 -1.73 -8.35 4.84
C THR A 4 -1.29 -9.22 3.65
N ALA A 5 -1.80 -8.93 2.45
CA ALA A 5 -1.38 -9.62 1.23
C ALA A 5 0.06 -9.23 0.84
N TYR A 6 0.46 -7.96 1.00
CA TYR A 6 1.85 -7.53 0.76
C TYR A 6 2.84 -8.23 1.69
N VAL A 7 2.55 -8.29 2.99
CA VAL A 7 3.41 -9.00 3.97
C VAL A 7 3.57 -10.47 3.60
N ASN A 8 2.47 -11.14 3.24
CA ASN A 8 2.49 -12.53 2.80
C ASN A 8 3.30 -12.72 1.51
N TYR A 9 3.14 -11.81 0.54
CA TYR A 9 3.87 -11.83 -0.72
C TYR A 9 5.38 -11.72 -0.47
N TYR A 10 5.84 -10.71 0.28
CA TYR A 10 7.25 -10.54 0.57
C TYR A 10 7.83 -11.72 1.34
N ASN A 11 7.10 -12.24 2.33
CA ASN A 11 7.57 -13.37 3.12
C ASN A 11 7.77 -14.64 2.29
N LYS A 12 6.92 -14.87 1.29
CA LYS A 12 6.99 -16.01 0.39
C LYS A 12 7.96 -15.83 -0.79
N ASN A 13 8.41 -14.60 -1.07
CA ASN A 13 9.24 -14.28 -2.24
C ASN A 13 10.58 -13.63 -1.83
N PRO A 14 11.63 -14.42 -1.51
CA PRO A 14 12.92 -13.92 -1.02
C PRO A 14 13.64 -12.98 -1.99
N VAL A 15 13.51 -13.21 -3.29
CA VAL A 15 14.12 -12.39 -4.33
C VAL A 15 13.47 -11.01 -4.39
N ALA A 16 12.14 -10.95 -4.43
CA ALA A 16 11.40 -9.69 -4.39
C ALA A 16 11.69 -8.93 -3.09
N LYS A 17 11.72 -9.63 -1.95
CA LYS A 17 12.09 -9.08 -0.64
C LYS A 17 13.48 -8.43 -0.67
N LYS A 18 14.49 -9.13 -1.20
CA LYS A 18 15.87 -8.61 -1.26
C LYS A 18 16.03 -7.49 -2.28
N LEU A 19 15.39 -7.58 -3.43
CA LEU A 19 15.50 -6.58 -4.49
C LEU A 19 14.80 -5.28 -4.11
N ILE A 20 13.58 -5.35 -3.55
CA ILE A 20 12.76 -4.17 -3.26
C ILE A 20 13.15 -3.59 -1.89
N LEU A 21 13.09 -4.40 -0.83
CA LEU A 21 13.38 -3.92 0.53
C LEU A 21 14.89 -3.73 0.80
N GLY A 22 15.73 -4.49 0.10
CA GLY A 22 17.19 -4.29 0.13
C GLY A 22 17.65 -3.09 -0.68
N ARG A 23 16.89 -2.62 -1.70
CA ARG A 23 17.18 -1.38 -2.43
C ARG A 23 16.93 -0.13 -1.62
N HIS A 24 15.99 -0.13 -0.68
CA HIS A 24 15.84 0.98 0.28
C HIS A 24 17.09 1.22 1.17
N THR A 25 18.11 0.36 1.09
CA THR A 25 19.44 0.52 1.71
C THR A 25 20.42 1.32 0.86
N PHE A 26 20.18 1.44 -0.45
CA PHE A 26 20.95 2.24 -1.40
C PHE A 26 20.07 3.40 -1.89
N SER A 27 20.16 4.55 -1.25
CA SER A 27 19.41 5.76 -1.60
C SER A 27 19.87 6.42 -2.91
N GLU A 28 20.44 5.67 -3.85
CA GLU A 28 21.03 6.22 -5.08
C GLU A 28 20.41 5.57 -6.32
N LEU A 29 19.12 5.84 -6.56
CA LEU A 29 18.56 5.95 -7.91
C LEU A 29 17.22 6.71 -7.88
N GLY A 30 17.25 7.96 -7.41
CA GLY A 30 16.07 8.83 -7.43
C GLY A 30 15.60 9.11 -8.85
N HIS A 31 14.27 9.17 -9.01
CA HIS A 31 13.42 9.36 -10.21
C HIS A 31 12.71 8.09 -10.71
N ALA A 32 13.40 6.98 -10.96
CA ALA A 32 12.73 5.76 -11.46
C ALA A 32 11.84 5.09 -10.40
N ASP A 33 12.28 5.08 -9.14
CA ASP A 33 11.50 4.52 -8.02
C ASP A 33 10.25 5.37 -7.73
N THR A 34 10.33 6.70 -7.89
CA THR A 34 9.21 7.61 -7.62
C THR A 34 8.04 7.44 -8.60
N GLU A 35 8.33 7.26 -9.89
CA GLU A 35 7.29 6.97 -10.89
C GLU A 35 6.66 5.59 -10.66
N HIS A 36 7.46 4.60 -10.24
CA HIS A 36 6.95 3.27 -9.92
C HIS A 36 6.03 3.29 -8.70
N ASP A 37 6.43 3.99 -7.64
CA ASP A 37 5.62 4.15 -6.43
C ASP A 37 4.32 4.91 -6.70
N LEU A 38 4.34 5.87 -7.63
CA LEU A 38 3.15 6.59 -8.07
C LEU A 38 2.16 5.64 -8.79
N LEU A 39 2.66 4.82 -9.73
CA LEU A 39 1.85 3.84 -10.45
C LEU A 39 1.26 2.80 -9.51
N LEU A 40 2.06 2.30 -8.55
CA LEU A 40 1.57 1.37 -7.52
C LEU A 40 0.51 2.02 -6.64
N GLY A 41 0.70 3.27 -6.22
CA GLY A 41 -0.32 4.02 -5.47
C GLY A 41 -1.63 4.18 -6.24
N GLN A 42 -1.58 4.46 -7.54
CA GLN A 42 -2.76 4.54 -8.40
C GLN A 42 -3.47 3.18 -8.53
N GLN A 43 -2.72 2.07 -8.63
CA GLN A 43 -3.30 0.73 -8.66
C GLN A 43 -4.02 0.39 -7.35
N VAL A 44 -3.41 0.73 -6.21
CA VAL A 44 -4.05 0.55 -4.90
C VAL A 44 -5.32 1.40 -4.79
N GLU A 45 -5.27 2.66 -5.23
CA GLU A 45 -6.46 3.51 -5.28
C GLU A 45 -7.60 2.85 -6.08
N MET A 46 -7.31 2.33 -7.28
CA MET A 46 -8.31 1.66 -8.12
C MET A 46 -8.94 0.46 -7.40
N ILE A 47 -8.12 -0.36 -6.73
CA ILE A 47 -8.64 -1.50 -5.96
C ILE A 47 -9.53 -1.00 -4.82
N TYR A 48 -9.10 0.00 -4.06
CA TYR A 48 -9.97 0.53 -2.99
C TYR A 48 -11.28 1.06 -3.55
N ARG A 49 -11.27 1.77 -4.69
CA ARG A 49 -12.49 2.32 -5.31
C ARG A 49 -13.44 1.25 -5.84
N GLU A 50 -12.93 0.08 -6.19
CA GLU A 50 -13.76 -1.07 -6.56
C GLU A 50 -14.60 -1.57 -5.38
N TYR A 51 -14.02 -1.60 -4.18
CA TYR A 51 -14.66 -2.17 -2.99
C TYR A 51 -15.33 -1.14 -2.09
N PHE A 52 -14.93 0.13 -2.16
CA PHE A 52 -15.29 1.19 -1.22
C PHE A 52 -15.69 2.49 -1.92
N ASP A 53 -16.70 3.17 -1.37
CA ASP A 53 -17.02 4.54 -1.77
C ASP A 53 -15.99 5.51 -1.16
N ILE A 54 -14.96 5.85 -1.93
CA ILE A 54 -13.89 6.76 -1.50
C ILE A 54 -14.22 8.19 -1.96
N PRO A 55 -14.23 9.18 -1.04
CA PRO A 55 -14.45 10.57 -1.41
C PRO A 55 -13.37 11.09 -2.36
N LYS A 56 -13.60 12.30 -2.88
CA LYS A 56 -12.59 13.00 -3.68
C LYS A 56 -11.35 13.25 -2.82
N LEU A 57 -10.21 12.71 -3.26
CA LEU A 57 -8.93 12.81 -2.56
C LEU A 57 -8.23 14.16 -2.86
N PRO A 58 -7.38 14.64 -1.94
CA PRO A 58 -6.64 15.88 -2.13
C PRO A 58 -5.65 15.75 -3.30
N GLN A 59 -5.74 16.64 -4.27
CA GLN A 59 -4.74 16.76 -5.34
C GLN A 59 -3.72 17.85 -4.99
N PRO A 60 -2.43 17.68 -5.35
CA PRO A 60 -1.84 16.62 -6.19
C PRO A 60 -1.28 15.42 -5.38
N ILE A 61 -1.77 15.18 -4.16
CA ILE A 61 -1.15 14.24 -3.22
C ILE A 61 -1.65 12.81 -3.46
N ASN A 62 -0.76 11.89 -3.85
CA ASN A 62 -1.07 10.47 -3.91
C ASN A 62 -0.93 9.82 -2.51
N ILE A 63 -2.01 9.86 -1.73
CA ILE A 63 -2.02 9.34 -0.36
C ILE A 63 -1.73 7.83 -0.28
N PHE A 64 -2.08 7.05 -1.32
CA PHE A 64 -1.82 5.62 -1.35
C PHE A 64 -0.33 5.33 -1.56
N ALA A 65 0.32 6.04 -2.48
CA ALA A 65 1.77 5.95 -2.67
C ALA A 65 2.52 6.31 -1.38
N ILE A 66 2.08 7.36 -0.67
CA ILE A 66 2.66 7.73 0.63
C ILE A 66 2.48 6.61 1.65
N SER A 67 1.27 6.04 1.78
CA SER A 67 1.03 4.95 2.73
C SER A 67 1.92 3.73 2.46
N LEU A 68 2.12 3.36 1.20
CA LEU A 68 2.99 2.24 0.79
C LEU A 68 4.44 2.51 1.17
N GLN A 69 4.97 3.69 0.83
CA GLN A 69 6.36 4.06 1.13
C GLN A 69 6.66 4.05 2.63
N VAL A 70 5.71 4.50 3.46
CA VAL A 70 5.92 4.45 4.92
C VAL A 70 5.86 3.03 5.46
N ALA A 71 4.97 2.17 4.94
CA ALA A 71 4.95 0.74 5.28
C ALA A 71 6.27 0.04 4.90
N ASP A 72 6.78 0.29 3.70
CA ASP A 72 8.04 -0.26 3.21
C ASP A 72 9.23 0.16 4.06
N LYS A 73 9.18 1.35 4.67
CA LYS A 73 10.21 1.78 5.62
C LYS A 73 10.23 0.90 6.88
N ILE A 74 9.06 0.52 7.40
CA ILE A 74 8.94 -0.37 8.56
C ILE A 74 9.37 -1.79 8.18
N TYR A 75 8.97 -2.29 7.01
CA TYR A 75 9.42 -3.59 6.51
C TYR A 75 10.94 -3.64 6.34
N SER A 76 11.52 -2.56 5.80
CA SER A 76 12.98 -2.41 5.67
C SER A 76 13.68 -2.39 7.02
N LEU A 77 13.12 -1.70 8.02
CA LEU A 77 13.66 -1.70 9.39
C LEU A 77 13.66 -3.12 9.98
N SER A 78 12.56 -3.84 9.85
CA SER A 78 12.46 -5.23 10.31
C SER A 78 13.47 -6.13 9.62
N TYR A 79 13.54 -6.06 8.29
CA TYR A 79 14.43 -6.88 7.51
C TYR A 79 15.91 -6.62 7.84
N ARG A 80 16.31 -5.36 8.03
CA ARG A 80 17.68 -5.02 8.43
C ARG A 80 18.08 -5.60 9.78
N LYS A 81 17.14 -5.61 10.73
CA LYS A 81 17.42 -6.06 12.09
C LYS A 81 17.32 -7.58 12.24
N TYR A 82 16.35 -8.21 11.58
CA TYR A 82 15.98 -9.60 11.83
C TYR A 82 16.13 -10.53 10.60
N GLY A 83 16.38 -9.98 9.40
CA GLY A 83 16.42 -10.74 8.15
C GLY A 83 15.05 -11.12 7.59
N TYR A 84 13.96 -10.73 8.24
CA TYR A 84 12.58 -10.93 7.81
C TYR A 84 11.66 -9.85 8.40
N ILE A 85 10.41 -9.79 7.93
CA ILE A 85 9.38 -8.91 8.50
C ILE A 85 8.76 -9.64 9.68
N THR A 86 9.03 -9.19 10.92
CA THR A 86 8.45 -9.83 12.11
C THR A 86 6.95 -9.53 12.20
N PRO A 87 6.16 -10.38 12.88
CA PRO A 87 4.74 -10.14 13.07
C PRO A 87 4.44 -8.79 13.73
N GLU A 88 5.26 -8.37 14.69
CA GLU A 88 5.07 -7.11 15.44
C GLU A 88 5.28 -5.90 14.53
N LEU A 89 6.34 -5.90 13.71
CA LEU A 89 6.61 -4.81 12.77
C LEU A 89 5.66 -4.83 11.56
N ALA A 90 5.18 -6.01 11.15
CA ALA A 90 4.08 -6.10 10.19
C ALA A 90 2.81 -5.44 10.75
N GLN A 91 2.44 -5.74 12.00
CA GLN A 91 1.29 -5.14 12.65
C GLN A 91 1.44 -3.62 12.80
N GLU A 92 2.65 -3.14 13.11
CA GLU A 92 2.89 -1.71 13.25
C GLU A 92 2.79 -0.98 11.90
N ALA A 93 3.24 -1.59 10.80
CA ALA A 93 3.03 -1.06 9.46
C ALA A 93 1.54 -0.95 9.09
N LEU A 94 0.73 -1.96 9.48
CA LEU A 94 -0.74 -1.90 9.32
C LEU A 94 -1.33 -0.74 10.11
N ARG A 95 -0.99 -0.63 11.40
CA ARG A 95 -1.53 0.44 12.26
C ARG A 95 -1.18 1.82 11.72
N LEU A 96 0.05 2.01 11.23
CA LEU A 96 0.47 3.28 10.64
C LEU A 96 -0.32 3.59 9.37
N THR A 97 -0.40 2.64 8.44
CA THR A 97 -1.09 2.84 7.16
C THR A 97 -2.58 3.10 7.35
N GLU A 98 -3.25 2.32 8.22
CA GLU A 98 -4.65 2.56 8.60
C GLU A 98 -4.84 3.95 9.20
N SER A 99 -3.99 4.34 10.14
CA SER A 99 -4.13 5.63 10.83
C SER A 99 -3.95 6.81 9.87
N TYR A 100 -3.01 6.71 8.92
CA TYR A 100 -2.79 7.74 7.92
C TYR A 100 -3.96 7.82 6.92
N LEU A 101 -4.42 6.68 6.40
CA LEU A 101 -5.50 6.64 5.42
C LEU A 101 -6.84 7.07 6.01
N GLN A 102 -7.09 6.82 7.30
CA GLN A 102 -8.29 7.29 8.02
C GLN A 102 -8.46 8.81 8.04
N LEU A 103 -7.38 9.59 7.81
CA LEU A 103 -7.48 11.04 7.66
C LEU A 103 -8.23 11.46 6.38
N TYR A 104 -8.34 10.56 5.41
CA TYR A 104 -8.90 10.83 4.07
C TYR A 104 -10.05 9.90 3.70
N ILE A 105 -10.05 8.67 4.21
CA ILE A 105 -11.03 7.64 3.92
C ILE A 105 -11.91 7.44 5.17
N PRO A 106 -13.20 7.80 5.12
CA PRO A 106 -14.09 7.66 6.27
C PRO A 106 -14.19 6.20 6.75
N ASN A 107 -14.29 5.99 8.06
CA ASN A 107 -14.43 4.66 8.70
C ASN A 107 -15.67 3.85 8.26
N ILE A 108 -16.55 4.43 7.43
CA ILE A 108 -17.81 3.84 6.98
C ILE A 108 -17.83 3.82 5.44
N CYS A 109 -16.81 3.25 4.80
CA CYS A 109 -16.96 2.91 3.40
C CYS A 109 -17.86 1.67 3.30
N ARG A 110 -19.14 1.89 2.96
CA ARG A 110 -20.06 0.80 2.60
C ARG A 110 -19.51 0.11 1.36
N LYS A 111 -19.65 -1.22 1.32
CA LYS A 111 -19.30 -2.03 0.14
C LYS A 111 -20.04 -1.47 -1.07
N SER A 112 -19.33 -1.14 -2.15
CA SER A 112 -19.97 -0.78 -3.42
C SER A 112 -20.87 -1.94 -3.85
N ILE A 113 -22.18 -1.70 -3.94
CA ILE A 113 -23.10 -2.65 -4.57
C ILE A 113 -23.04 -2.34 -6.07
N PRO A 114 -22.54 -3.26 -6.91
CA PRO A 114 -22.51 -3.02 -8.35
C PRO A 114 -23.94 -2.75 -8.82
N THR A 115 -24.16 -1.61 -9.47
CA THR A 115 -25.47 -1.26 -10.03
C THR A 115 -25.72 -2.23 -11.19
N PRO A 116 -26.84 -2.98 -11.22
CA PRO A 116 -27.12 -3.88 -12.33
C PRO A 116 -27.23 -3.04 -13.61
N GLU A 117 -26.41 -3.37 -14.61
CA GLU A 117 -26.54 -2.85 -15.96
C GLU A 117 -27.94 -3.15 -16.46
N ILE A 118 -28.75 -2.11 -16.66
CA ILE A 118 -30.05 -2.24 -17.30
C ILE A 118 -29.77 -2.50 -18.78
N THR A 119 -29.75 -3.77 -19.17
CA THR A 119 -29.76 -4.19 -20.57
C THR A 119 -31.13 -3.83 -21.14
N THR A 120 -31.21 -2.68 -21.80
CA THR A 120 -32.40 -2.31 -22.59
C THR A 120 -32.44 -3.20 -23.84
N HIS A 121 -33.45 -4.08 -23.90
CA HIS A 121 -33.84 -4.84 -25.09
C HIS A 121 -34.48 -3.95 -26.16
#